data_AF-A0A5C3KE60-F1
#
_entry.id   AF-A0A5C3KE60-F1
#
_cell.length_a   1.000
_cell.length_b   1.000
_cell.length_c   1.000
_cell.angle_alpha   90.00
_cell.angle_beta   90.00
_cell.angle_gamma   90.00
#
_symmetry.space_group_name_H-M   'P 1'
#
loop_
_entity.id
_entity.type
_entity.pdbx_description
1 polymer ?
#
loop_
_entity_poly.entity_id
_entity_poly.type
_entity_poly.pdbx_seq_one_letter_code
_entity_poly.pdbx_strand_id
1 'polypeptide(L)'
;MDESLFNNQPVPAPAWNGTAETVRRFIRNFSWLCKRNNFPLHHRVQEILSYIPSSEFAVWESVAQVYPKWDDFVKKILEYYPQPSLADSSYRLEDLITRFKMYHNTSNKDIFFAYLRQFTSLSIEIERHRTVPNDEKVSMFSEGLKAIIRALFDKHNPQNMDEVIAAGNAVFNYIGSFDSETKGFFRNLVESTNLRVCQQSVIVQAYTPLSSVNANRDEPGLTLVSHGQTNT
;
A
#
# COMPACT_ATOMS: atom_id res chain seq x y z
N MET A 1 -40.98 -6.59 -4.95
CA MET A 1 -39.59 -6.14 -5.01
C MET A 1 -38.84 -6.98 -4.01
N ASP A 2 -37.93 -7.80 -4.52
CA ASP A 2 -37.27 -8.90 -3.81
C ASP A 2 -35.80 -8.50 -3.63
N GLU A 3 -35.40 -8.12 -2.42
CA GLU A 3 -34.03 -7.71 -2.08
C GLU A 3 -33.17 -8.91 -1.62
N SER A 4 -33.27 -10.05 -2.32
CA SER A 4 -32.55 -11.28 -1.97
C SER A 4 -31.26 -11.52 -2.78
N LEU A 5 -30.54 -10.47 -3.16
CA LEU A 5 -29.30 -10.58 -3.95
C LEU A 5 -28.16 -9.74 -3.36
N PHE A 6 -27.82 -9.97 -2.09
CA PHE A 6 -26.55 -9.49 -1.53
C PHE A 6 -25.57 -10.65 -1.31
N ASN A 7 -24.69 -10.83 -2.30
CA ASN A 7 -23.32 -11.37 -2.17
C ASN A 7 -23.14 -12.69 -1.41
N ASN A 8 -23.62 -13.80 -1.99
CA ASN A 8 -23.21 -15.17 -1.67
C ASN A 8 -21.96 -15.60 -2.47
N GLN A 9 -20.93 -14.75 -2.57
CA GLN A 9 -19.62 -15.28 -2.93
C GLN A 9 -19.06 -16.01 -1.70
N PRO A 10 -18.71 -17.31 -1.80
CA PRO A 10 -18.09 -18.02 -0.68
C PRO A 10 -16.80 -17.29 -0.33
N VAL A 11 -16.72 -16.77 0.89
CA VAL A 11 -15.45 -16.29 1.44
C VAL A 11 -14.51 -17.48 1.39
N PRO A 12 -13.34 -17.40 0.72
CA PRO A 12 -12.41 -18.52 0.66
C PRO A 12 -12.15 -19.00 2.09
N ALA A 13 -12.38 -20.29 2.33
CA ALA A 13 -12.19 -20.90 3.65
C ALA A 13 -10.81 -20.49 4.14
N PRO A 14 -10.71 -19.74 5.26
CA PRO A 14 -9.42 -19.29 5.72
C PRO A 14 -8.58 -20.55 6.02
N ALA A 15 -7.36 -20.61 5.48
CA ALA A 15 -6.51 -21.78 5.63
C ALA A 15 -5.69 -21.66 6.92
N TRP A 16 -5.93 -22.56 7.86
CA TRP A 16 -5.05 -22.82 9.00
C TRP A 16 -3.92 -23.75 8.54
N ASN A 17 -2.78 -23.20 8.13
CA ASN A 17 -1.65 -24.00 7.64
C ASN A 17 -0.50 -24.12 8.66
N GLY A 18 -0.76 -23.81 9.94
CA GLY A 18 0.15 -24.05 11.05
C GLY A 18 1.23 -22.97 11.28
N THR A 19 1.31 -21.91 10.46
CA THR A 19 2.22 -20.79 10.75
C THR A 19 1.55 -19.74 11.64
N ALA A 20 2.33 -19.04 12.49
CA ALA A 20 1.75 -18.08 13.42
C ALA A 20 1.02 -16.91 12.73
N GLU A 21 1.51 -16.46 11.57
CA GLU A 21 0.86 -15.42 10.77
C GLU A 21 -0.50 -15.87 10.22
N THR A 22 -0.56 -17.10 9.69
CA THR A 22 -1.76 -17.61 9.03
C THR A 22 -2.84 -17.96 10.04
N VAL A 23 -2.47 -18.51 11.20
CA VAL A 23 -3.40 -18.77 12.31
C VAL A 23 -4.02 -17.47 12.83
N ARG A 24 -3.22 -16.40 13.00
CA ARG A 24 -3.74 -15.08 13.39
C ARG A 24 -4.69 -14.49 12.35
N ARG A 25 -4.31 -14.55 11.07
CA ARG A 25 -5.16 -14.10 9.97
C ARG A 25 -6.45 -14.91 9.88
N PHE A 26 -6.37 -16.22 10.11
CA PHE A 26 -7.50 -17.13 10.16
C PHE A 26 -8.48 -16.74 11.26
N ILE A 27 -8.03 -16.60 12.52
CA ILE A 27 -8.89 -16.27 13.66
C ILE A 27 -9.60 -14.92 13.43
N ARG A 28 -8.88 -13.93 12.90
CA ARG A 28 -9.45 -12.62 12.56
C ARG A 28 -10.55 -12.74 11.52
N ASN A 29 -10.28 -13.44 10.41
CA ASN A 29 -11.24 -13.59 9.32
C ASN A 29 -12.46 -14.42 9.75
N PHE A 30 -12.24 -15.49 10.51
CA PHE A 30 -13.29 -16.32 11.11
C PHE A 30 -14.18 -15.52 12.07
N SER A 31 -13.57 -14.70 12.95
CA SER A 31 -14.32 -13.81 13.85
C SER A 31 -15.20 -12.82 13.08
N TRP A 32 -14.68 -12.27 11.97
CA TRP A 32 -15.43 -11.36 11.11
C TRP A 32 -16.58 -12.07 10.39
N LEU A 33 -16.34 -13.27 9.86
CA LEU A 33 -17.37 -14.10 9.24
C LEU A 33 -18.51 -14.43 10.23
N CYS A 34 -18.15 -14.84 11.44
CA CYS A 34 -19.11 -15.13 12.50
C CYS A 34 -19.93 -13.88 12.85
N LYS A 35 -19.31 -12.70 12.91
CA LYS A 35 -20.04 -11.44 13.16
C LYS A 35 -20.99 -11.10 12.02
N ARG A 36 -20.52 -11.18 10.76
CA ARG A 36 -21.33 -10.89 9.57
C ARG A 36 -22.57 -11.78 9.46
N ASN A 37 -22.46 -13.04 9.86
CA ASN A 37 -23.53 -14.02 9.78
C ASN A 37 -24.34 -14.15 11.10
N ASN A 38 -24.16 -13.24 12.07
CA ASN A 38 -24.77 -13.33 13.41
C ASN A 38 -24.59 -14.71 14.07
N PHE A 39 -23.45 -15.35 13.81
CA PHE A 39 -23.16 -16.69 14.29
C PHE A 39 -23.01 -16.69 15.83
N PRO A 40 -23.75 -17.55 16.54
CA PRO A 40 -23.79 -17.52 17.99
C PRO A 40 -22.42 -17.75 18.63
N LEU A 41 -22.06 -16.91 19.60
CA LEU A 41 -20.74 -16.95 20.25
C LEU A 41 -20.43 -18.33 20.87
N HIS A 42 -21.44 -19.00 21.42
CA HIS A 42 -21.30 -20.30 22.08
C HIS A 42 -21.05 -21.47 21.12
N HIS A 43 -21.26 -21.29 19.82
CA HIS A 43 -20.95 -22.32 18.81
C HIS A 43 -19.58 -22.12 18.15
N ARG A 44 -18.94 -20.96 18.34
CA ARG A 44 -17.70 -20.62 17.62
C ARG A 44 -16.52 -21.54 17.90
N VAL A 45 -16.41 -22.04 19.14
CA VAL A 45 -15.34 -22.97 19.51
C VAL A 45 -15.54 -24.33 18.84
N GLN A 46 -16.77 -24.79 18.63
CA GLN A 46 -17.01 -26.04 17.90
C GLN A 46 -16.80 -25.84 16.40
N GLU A 47 -17.28 -24.72 15.88
CA GLU A 47 -17.16 -24.39 14.47
C GLU A 47 -15.70 -24.18 14.04
N ILE A 48 -14.86 -23.53 14.85
CA ILE A 48 -13.46 -23.31 14.48
C ILE A 48 -12.67 -24.63 14.38
N LEU A 49 -13.03 -25.66 15.18
CA LEU A 49 -12.35 -26.96 15.17
C LEU A 49 -12.49 -27.67 13.82
N SER A 50 -13.58 -27.44 13.06
CA SER A 50 -13.75 -28.05 11.72
C SER A 50 -12.79 -27.50 10.67
N TYR A 51 -12.11 -26.39 10.95
CA TYR A 51 -11.12 -25.78 10.06
C TYR A 51 -9.68 -26.11 10.45
N ILE A 52 -9.47 -26.76 11.60
CA ILE A 52 -8.14 -27.12 12.08
C ILE A 52 -7.65 -28.36 11.32
N PRO A 53 -6.38 -28.39 10.85
CA PRO A 53 -5.81 -29.57 10.21
C PRO A 53 -5.94 -30.80 11.11
N SER A 54 -6.22 -31.96 10.51
CA SER A 54 -6.39 -33.21 11.27
C SER A 54 -5.18 -33.57 12.14
N SER A 55 -3.97 -33.13 11.74
CA SER A 55 -2.74 -33.31 12.52
C SER A 55 -2.70 -32.54 13.84
N GLU A 56 -3.48 -31.47 13.97
CA GLU A 56 -3.52 -30.60 15.16
C GLU A 56 -4.87 -30.68 15.90
N PHE A 57 -5.90 -31.28 15.29
CA PHE A 57 -7.26 -31.34 15.80
C PHE A 57 -7.32 -31.84 17.26
N ALA A 58 -6.69 -32.97 17.57
CA ALA A 58 -6.75 -33.57 18.91
C ALA A 58 -6.17 -32.64 20.01
N VAL A 59 -5.14 -31.86 19.67
CA VAL A 59 -4.55 -30.87 20.58
C VAL A 59 -5.55 -29.76 20.85
N TRP A 60 -6.13 -29.19 19.79
CA TRP A 60 -7.03 -28.06 19.92
C TRP A 60 -8.40 -28.43 20.48
N GLU A 61 -8.89 -29.64 20.24
CA GLU A 61 -10.07 -30.20 20.89
C GLU A 61 -9.86 -30.31 22.41
N SER A 62 -8.69 -30.80 22.85
CA SER A 62 -8.34 -30.89 24.26
C SER A 62 -8.30 -29.50 24.92
N VAL A 63 -7.73 -28.50 24.24
CA VAL A 63 -7.71 -27.11 24.71
C VAL A 63 -9.13 -26.52 24.76
N ALA A 64 -9.98 -26.82 23.78
CA ALA A 64 -11.37 -26.34 23.72
C ALA A 64 -12.22 -26.87 24.88
N GLN A 65 -11.95 -28.09 25.36
CA GLN A 65 -12.62 -28.64 26.55
C GLN A 65 -12.27 -27.85 27.83
N VAL A 66 -11.02 -27.40 27.95
CA VAL A 66 -10.54 -26.64 29.12
C VAL A 66 -10.96 -25.15 29.02
N TYR A 67 -10.97 -24.60 27.81
CA TYR A 67 -11.28 -23.20 27.53
C TYR A 67 -12.46 -23.11 26.54
N PRO A 68 -13.70 -23.37 26.97
CA PRO A 68 -14.86 -23.43 26.06
C PRO A 68 -15.37 -22.05 25.63
N LYS A 69 -14.89 -20.96 26.25
CA LYS A 69 -15.25 -19.60 25.87
C LYS A 69 -14.35 -19.12 24.74
N TRP A 70 -14.96 -18.50 23.73
CA TRP A 70 -14.28 -18.04 22.52
C TRP A 70 -13.00 -17.23 22.80
N ASP A 71 -13.08 -16.20 23.65
CA ASP A 71 -11.94 -15.31 23.89
C ASP A 71 -10.79 -16.02 24.62
N ASP A 72 -11.11 -16.90 25.57
CA ASP A 72 -10.11 -17.69 26.31
C ASP A 72 -9.45 -18.74 25.40
N PHE A 73 -10.24 -19.40 24.56
CA PHE A 73 -9.76 -20.36 23.56
C PHE A 73 -8.80 -19.70 22.55
N VAL A 74 -9.22 -18.57 21.98
CA VAL A 74 -8.39 -17.78 21.06
C VAL A 74 -7.12 -17.31 21.74
N LYS A 75 -7.20 -16.81 22.98
CA LYS A 75 -6.02 -16.40 23.73
C LYS A 75 -5.02 -17.55 23.85
N LYS A 76 -5.49 -18.75 24.18
CA LYS A 76 -4.63 -19.94 24.26
C LYS A 76 -4.02 -20.30 22.91
N ILE A 77 -4.79 -20.30 21.83
CA ILE A 77 -4.23 -20.50 20.48
C ILE A 77 -3.08 -19.51 20.22
N LEU A 78 -3.30 -18.23 20.49
CA LEU A 78 -2.31 -17.18 20.22
C LEU A 78 -1.07 -17.25 21.12
N GLU A 79 -1.14 -17.92 22.28
CA GLU A 79 0.03 -18.21 23.13
C GLU A 79 0.94 -19.28 22.49
N TYR A 80 0.38 -20.32 21.85
CA TYR A 80 1.14 -21.35 21.13
C TYR A 80 1.65 -20.90 19.75
N TYR A 81 1.01 -19.89 19.16
CA TYR A 81 1.46 -19.22 17.93
C TYR A 81 1.90 -17.78 18.26
N PRO A 82 2.99 -17.58 19.01
CA PRO A 82 3.44 -16.25 19.37
C PRO A 82 3.64 -15.41 18.10
N GLN A 83 3.41 -14.09 18.19
CA GLN A 83 3.88 -13.23 17.11
C GLN A 83 5.38 -13.48 16.95
N PRO A 84 5.91 -13.58 15.72
CA PRO A 84 7.34 -13.55 15.54
C PRO A 84 7.86 -12.35 16.33
N SER A 85 8.85 -12.61 17.19
CA SER A 85 9.48 -11.53 17.93
C SER A 85 9.99 -10.52 16.92
N LEU A 86 10.01 -9.22 17.25
CA LEU A 86 10.67 -8.23 16.38
C LEU A 86 12.16 -8.57 16.15
N ALA A 87 12.74 -9.45 16.97
CA ALA A 87 14.08 -9.98 16.78
C ALA A 87 14.15 -11.13 15.75
N ASP A 88 13.04 -11.85 15.52
CA ASP A 88 12.90 -12.95 14.56
C ASP A 88 12.14 -12.56 13.29
N SER A 89 11.82 -11.27 13.09
CA SER A 89 11.28 -10.82 11.81
C SER A 89 12.26 -11.23 10.71
N SER A 90 11.75 -11.96 9.70
CA SER A 90 12.56 -12.53 8.61
C SER A 90 13.43 -11.54 7.83
N TYR A 91 13.26 -10.23 8.07
CA TYR A 91 14.13 -9.18 7.60
C TYR A 91 14.67 -8.40 8.81
N ARG A 92 15.99 -8.25 8.90
CA ARG A 92 16.59 -7.30 9.84
C ARG A 92 16.13 -5.89 9.43
N LEU A 93 15.95 -4.99 10.40
CA LEU A 93 15.58 -3.59 10.12
C LEU A 93 16.51 -2.96 9.06
N GLU A 94 17.79 -3.30 9.08
CA GLU A 94 18.79 -2.88 8.10
C GLU A 94 18.48 -3.36 6.67
N ASP A 95 17.99 -4.59 6.51
CA ASP A 95 17.60 -5.15 5.22
C ASP A 95 16.35 -4.44 4.67
N LEU A 96 15.39 -4.13 5.55
CA LEU A 96 14.19 -3.36 5.19
C LEU A 96 14.60 -1.95 4.72
N ILE A 97 15.44 -1.25 5.49
CA ILE A 97 15.96 0.08 5.12
C ILE A 97 16.75 0.03 3.81
N THR A 98 17.50 -1.04 3.56
CA THR A 98 18.24 -1.20 2.31
C THR A 98 17.29 -1.38 1.11
N ARG A 99 16.22 -2.16 1.29
CA ARG A 99 15.18 -2.31 0.26
C ARG A 99 14.45 -1.00 -0.05
N PHE A 100 14.27 -0.12 0.94
CA PHE A 100 13.74 1.22 0.71
C PHE A 100 14.56 2.04 -0.29
N LYS A 101 15.88 1.88 -0.27
CA LYS A 101 16.82 2.69 -1.05
C LYS A 101 17.05 2.18 -2.46
N MET A 102 16.40 1.09 -2.87
CA MET A 102 16.53 0.59 -4.24
C MET A 102 15.79 1.50 -5.22
N TYR A 103 16.44 1.86 -6.33
CA TYR A 103 15.81 2.63 -7.39
C TYR A 103 14.75 1.81 -8.11
N HIS A 104 13.54 2.34 -8.21
CA HIS A 104 12.44 1.71 -8.93
C HIS A 104 12.22 2.35 -10.30
N ASN A 105 11.78 1.56 -11.28
CA ASN A 105 11.45 2.04 -12.61
C ASN A 105 10.07 2.74 -12.63
N THR A 106 9.93 3.88 -11.95
CA THR A 106 8.65 4.59 -11.81
C THR A 106 8.25 5.42 -13.04
N SER A 107 8.61 4.97 -14.24
CA SER A 107 8.51 5.72 -15.50
C SER A 107 7.07 5.98 -15.99
N ASN A 108 6.09 5.23 -15.51
CA ASN A 108 4.68 5.38 -15.85
C ASN A 108 3.78 5.24 -14.61
N LYS A 109 2.51 5.60 -14.78
CA LYS A 109 1.52 5.67 -13.70
C LYS A 109 1.35 4.33 -12.99
N ASP A 110 1.19 3.23 -13.74
CA ASP A 110 0.94 1.91 -13.16
C ASP A 110 2.12 1.42 -12.33
N ILE A 111 3.34 1.61 -12.83
CA ILE A 111 4.56 1.22 -12.10
C ILE A 111 4.79 2.13 -10.90
N PHE A 112 4.50 3.43 -11.00
CA PHE A 112 4.54 4.33 -9.84
C PHE A 112 3.59 3.87 -8.73
N PHE A 113 2.33 3.56 -9.05
CA PHE A 113 1.38 3.10 -8.03
C PHE A 113 1.69 1.68 -7.54
N ALA A 114 2.32 0.83 -8.36
CA ALA A 114 2.87 -0.44 -7.90
C ALA A 114 4.00 -0.24 -6.89
N TYR A 115 4.92 0.69 -7.16
CA TYR A 115 5.97 1.08 -6.23
C TYR A 115 5.39 1.65 -4.93
N LEU A 116 4.39 2.55 -5.00
CA LEU A 116 3.70 3.08 -3.82
C LEU A 116 3.14 1.97 -2.92
N ARG A 117 2.47 0.96 -3.50
CA ARG A 117 1.93 -0.18 -2.72
C ARG A 117 3.04 -0.99 -2.04
N GLN A 118 4.15 -1.23 -2.74
CA GLN A 118 5.31 -1.92 -2.17
C GLN A 118 5.92 -1.10 -1.02
N PHE A 119 6.10 0.20 -1.23
CA PHE A 119 6.60 1.14 -0.23
C PHE A 119 5.72 1.17 1.01
N THR A 120 4.39 1.27 0.86
CA THR A 120 3.46 1.24 2.00
C THR A 120 3.60 -0.04 2.83
N SER A 121 3.75 -1.19 2.16
CA SER A 121 3.92 -2.48 2.84
C SER A 121 5.23 -2.53 3.64
N LEU A 122 6.33 -2.06 3.05
CA LEU A 122 7.62 -1.95 3.74
C LEU A 122 7.58 -0.95 4.90
N SER A 123 6.85 0.16 4.76
CA SER A 123 6.76 1.20 5.80
C SER A 123 6.02 0.66 7.01
N ILE A 124 4.94 -0.08 6.79
CA ILE A 124 4.21 -0.75 7.86
C ILE A 124 5.12 -1.75 8.58
N GLU A 125 5.99 -2.46 7.86
CA GLU A 125 6.92 -3.40 8.48
C GLU A 125 7.98 -2.69 9.34
N ILE A 126 8.59 -1.62 8.84
CA ILE A 126 9.53 -0.82 9.65
C ILE A 126 8.84 -0.22 10.88
N GLU A 127 7.58 0.22 10.74
CA GLU A 127 6.81 0.78 11.85
C GLU A 127 6.55 -0.19 13.00
N ARG A 128 6.74 -1.49 12.77
CA ARG A 128 6.76 -2.48 13.86
C ARG A 128 8.01 -2.40 14.71
N HIS A 129 9.13 -1.94 14.14
CA HIS A 129 10.43 -1.80 14.83
C HIS A 129 10.65 -0.39 15.40
N ARG A 130 10.22 0.66 14.68
CA ARG A 130 10.32 2.05 15.14
C ARG A 130 9.26 2.92 14.48
N THR A 131 8.80 3.95 15.18
CA THR A 131 8.00 5.01 14.55
C THR A 131 8.79 5.70 13.44
N VAL A 132 8.16 5.91 12.28
CA VAL A 132 8.74 6.63 11.14
C VAL A 132 7.93 7.91 10.90
N PRO A 133 8.51 9.11 11.10
CA PRO A 133 7.86 10.38 10.79
C PRO A 133 7.43 10.50 9.31
N ASN A 134 6.39 11.31 9.04
CA ASN A 134 5.85 11.46 7.69
C ASN A 134 6.83 12.09 6.69
N ASP A 135 7.59 13.10 7.13
CA ASP A 135 8.66 13.71 6.34
C ASP A 135 9.73 12.69 5.95
N GLU A 136 10.08 11.79 6.87
CA GLU A 136 11.00 10.70 6.59
C GLU A 136 10.42 9.73 5.55
N LYS A 137 9.14 9.34 5.68
CA LYS A 137 8.45 8.47 4.70
C LYS A 137 8.40 9.11 3.32
N VAL A 138 8.00 10.38 3.22
CA VAL A 138 7.92 11.09 1.94
C VAL A 138 9.30 11.22 1.31
N SER A 139 10.32 11.57 2.09
CA SER A 139 11.70 11.66 1.61
C SER A 139 12.19 10.33 1.04
N MET A 140 12.04 9.24 1.81
CA MET A 140 12.42 7.89 1.37
C MET A 140 11.66 7.45 0.12
N PHE A 141 10.37 7.78 0.01
CA PHE A 141 9.58 7.47 -1.19
C PHE A 141 10.09 8.25 -2.41
N SER A 142 10.36 9.56 -2.26
CA SER A 142 10.85 10.42 -3.34
C SER A 142 12.21 9.95 -3.87
N GLU A 143 13.10 9.47 -2.98
CA GLU A 143 14.42 8.94 -3.36
C GLU A 143 14.34 7.73 -4.31
N GLY A 144 13.31 6.89 -4.21
CA GLY A 144 13.14 5.72 -5.07
C GLY A 144 12.58 6.02 -6.47
N LEU A 145 12.15 7.27 -6.73
CA LEU A 145 11.57 7.69 -8.00
C LEU A 145 12.65 7.94 -9.07
N LYS A 146 12.31 7.68 -10.34
CA LYS A 146 13.13 8.15 -11.47
C LYS A 146 13.29 9.67 -11.42
N ALA A 147 14.48 10.17 -11.76
CA ALA A 147 14.88 11.57 -11.58
C ALA A 147 13.89 12.59 -12.18
N ILE A 148 13.34 12.34 -13.37
CA ILE A 148 12.34 13.23 -13.98
C ILE A 148 11.00 13.23 -13.24
N ILE A 149 10.58 12.06 -12.73
CA ILE A 149 9.35 11.92 -11.94
C ILE A 149 9.53 12.61 -10.60
N ARG A 150 10.68 12.38 -9.94
CA ARG A 150 11.08 13.07 -8.71
C ARG A 150 11.06 14.59 -8.89
N ALA A 151 11.65 15.10 -9.98
CA ALA A 151 11.68 16.54 -10.24
C ALA A 151 10.28 17.17 -10.37
N LEU A 152 9.33 16.47 -10.99
CA LEU A 152 7.93 16.92 -11.08
C LEU A 152 7.21 16.78 -9.73
N PHE A 153 7.45 15.67 -9.04
CA PHE A 153 6.85 15.33 -7.76
C PHE A 153 7.27 16.30 -6.65
N ASP A 154 8.56 16.62 -6.54
CA ASP A 154 9.12 17.50 -5.51
C ASP A 154 8.52 18.93 -5.60
N LYS A 155 7.98 19.36 -6.75
CA LYS A 155 7.27 20.64 -6.86
C LYS A 155 5.97 20.69 -6.05
N HIS A 156 5.36 19.54 -5.75
CA HIS A 156 4.17 19.47 -4.89
C HIS A 156 4.51 19.61 -3.41
N ASN A 157 5.75 19.31 -3.01
CA ASN A 157 6.20 19.30 -1.62
C ASN A 157 5.22 18.58 -0.66
N PRO A 158 4.88 17.29 -0.91
CA PRO A 158 3.90 16.59 -0.10
C PRO A 158 4.39 16.41 1.33
N GLN A 159 3.48 16.53 2.30
CA GLN A 159 3.78 16.44 3.73
C GLN A 159 3.45 15.07 4.34
N ASN A 160 2.74 14.22 3.60
CA ASN A 160 2.31 12.88 4.02
C ASN A 160 2.04 11.98 2.82
N MET A 161 1.74 10.70 3.09
CA MET A 161 1.50 9.69 2.04
C MET A 161 0.18 9.86 1.28
N ASP A 162 -0.82 10.57 1.83
CA ASP A 162 -2.05 10.87 1.11
C ASP A 162 -1.80 11.96 0.04
N GLU A 163 -1.00 12.97 0.39
CA GLU A 163 -0.53 13.98 -0.55
C GLU A 163 0.37 13.39 -1.64
N VAL A 164 1.14 12.33 -1.34
CA VAL A 164 1.91 11.57 -2.35
C VAL A 164 0.99 10.99 -3.44
N ILE A 165 -0.18 10.45 -3.06
CA ILE A 165 -1.16 9.90 -4.00
C ILE A 165 -1.71 11.00 -4.91
N ALA A 166 -2.08 12.14 -4.34
CA ALA A 166 -2.60 13.29 -5.07
C ALA A 166 -1.54 13.84 -6.05
N ALA A 167 -0.32 14.07 -5.57
CA ALA A 167 0.81 14.54 -6.38
C ALA A 167 1.12 13.56 -7.53
N GLY A 168 1.16 12.25 -7.26
CA GLY A 168 1.37 11.23 -8.28
C GLY A 168 0.31 11.28 -9.38
N ASN A 169 -0.97 11.38 -9.02
CA ASN A 169 -2.04 11.54 -10.02
C ASN A 169 -1.88 12.81 -10.86
N ALA A 170 -1.60 13.95 -10.22
CA ALA A 170 -1.39 15.21 -10.93
C ALA A 170 -0.21 15.14 -11.93
N VAL A 171 0.92 14.57 -11.50
CA VAL A 171 2.12 14.40 -12.33
C VAL A 171 1.82 13.53 -13.56
N PHE A 172 1.15 12.38 -13.38
CA PHE A 172 0.86 11.50 -14.51
C PHE A 172 -0.27 12.01 -15.41
N ASN A 173 -1.20 12.82 -14.90
CA ASN A 173 -2.18 13.52 -15.73
C ASN A 173 -1.48 14.53 -16.65
N TYR A 174 -0.52 15.29 -16.12
CA TYR A 174 0.30 16.21 -16.90
C TYR A 174 1.16 15.49 -17.95
N ILE A 175 1.79 14.37 -17.60
CA ILE A 175 2.54 13.55 -18.58
C ILE A 175 1.59 12.99 -19.66
N GLY A 176 0.36 12.64 -19.28
CA GLY A 176 -0.67 12.15 -20.20
C GLY A 176 -1.05 13.16 -21.28
N SER A 177 -0.99 14.46 -21.00
CA SER A 177 -1.37 15.53 -21.93
C SER A 177 -0.28 15.91 -22.94
N PHE A 178 0.90 15.29 -22.88
CA PHE A 178 1.98 15.59 -23.82
C PHE A 178 1.64 15.19 -25.25
N ASP A 179 2.00 16.05 -26.21
CA ASP A 179 2.04 15.73 -27.63
C ASP A 179 3.16 14.70 -27.94
N SER A 180 3.26 14.29 -29.21
CA SER A 180 4.23 13.28 -29.63
C SER A 180 5.69 13.71 -29.44
N GLU A 181 6.00 14.99 -29.68
CA GLU A 181 7.36 15.53 -29.58
C GLU A 181 7.80 15.59 -28.12
N THR A 182 6.96 16.15 -27.26
CA THR A 182 7.16 16.24 -25.81
C THR A 182 7.25 14.85 -25.19
N LYS A 183 6.45 13.88 -25.63
CA LYS A 183 6.56 12.46 -25.22
C LYS A 183 7.90 11.85 -25.60
N GLY A 184 8.43 12.18 -26.78
CA GLY A 184 9.76 11.77 -27.22
C GLY A 184 10.85 12.30 -26.28
N PHE A 185 10.82 13.61 -26.01
CA PHE A 185 11.75 14.25 -25.10
C PHE A 185 11.65 13.72 -23.67
N PHE A 186 10.44 13.53 -23.15
CA PHE A 186 10.21 12.92 -21.83
C PHE A 186 10.86 11.55 -21.72
N ARG A 187 10.73 10.69 -22.73
CA ARG A 187 11.33 9.35 -22.73
C ARG A 187 12.84 9.38 -22.58
N ASN A 188 13.51 10.37 -23.20
CA ASN A 188 14.94 10.56 -23.04
C ASN A 188 15.30 10.98 -21.60
N LEU A 189 14.49 11.84 -20.98
CA LEU A 189 14.70 12.26 -19.59
C LEU A 189 14.40 11.15 -18.58
N VAL A 190 13.48 10.23 -18.89
CA VAL A 190 13.20 9.05 -18.05
C VAL A 190 14.45 8.19 -17.87
N GLU A 191 15.31 8.09 -18.87
CA GLU A 191 16.57 7.34 -18.78
C GLU A 191 17.70 8.13 -18.12
N SER A 192 17.52 9.43 -17.89
CA SER A 192 18.47 10.23 -17.11
C SER A 192 18.37 9.90 -15.63
N THR A 193 19.52 9.65 -15.00
CA THR A 193 19.66 9.57 -13.53
C THR A 193 19.99 10.92 -12.90
N ASN A 194 20.26 11.95 -13.71
CA ASN A 194 20.68 13.26 -13.23
C ASN A 194 19.46 14.12 -12.88
N LEU A 195 19.18 14.23 -11.59
CA LEU A 195 18.07 15.04 -11.07
C LEU A 195 18.17 16.51 -11.47
N ARG A 196 19.37 17.10 -11.45
CA ARG A 196 19.56 18.51 -11.80
C ARG A 196 19.21 18.80 -13.25
N VAL A 197 19.62 17.91 -14.17
CA VAL A 197 19.25 18.01 -15.59
C VAL A 197 17.73 17.91 -15.76
N CYS A 198 17.10 16.98 -15.05
CA CYS A 198 15.64 16.83 -15.09
C CYS A 198 14.93 18.08 -14.57
N GLN A 199 15.37 18.63 -13.44
CA GLN A 199 14.81 19.85 -12.84
C GLN A 199 14.90 21.07 -13.78
N GLN A 200 15.96 21.17 -14.57
CA GLN A 200 16.15 22.25 -15.55
C GLN A 200 15.39 22.03 -16.87
N SER A 201 14.78 20.86 -17.07
CA SER A 201 14.07 20.57 -18.31
C SER A 201 12.83 21.44 -18.49
N VAL A 202 12.50 21.76 -19.75
CA VAL A 202 11.30 22.52 -20.10
C VAL A 202 10.02 21.86 -19.59
N ILE A 203 10.00 20.52 -19.51
CA ILE A 203 8.87 19.76 -18.96
C ILE A 203 8.63 20.11 -17.49
N VAL A 204 9.68 20.16 -16.67
CA VAL A 204 9.56 20.48 -15.24
C VAL A 204 9.32 21.96 -15.01
N GLN A 205 9.91 22.83 -15.82
CA GLN A 205 9.72 24.27 -15.72
C GLN A 205 8.30 24.69 -16.08
N ALA A 206 7.72 24.09 -17.13
CA ALA A 206 6.33 24.34 -17.55
C ALA A 206 5.28 23.75 -16.58
N TYR A 207 5.67 22.82 -15.72
CA TYR A 207 4.74 22.17 -14.79
C TYR A 207 4.38 23.09 -13.62
N THR A 208 3.10 23.44 -13.46
CA THR A 208 2.61 24.15 -12.28
C THR A 208 1.78 23.19 -11.42
N PRO A 209 2.20 22.87 -10.17
CA PRO A 209 1.38 22.12 -9.24
C PRO A 209 0.09 22.88 -8.97
N LEU A 210 -1.06 22.23 -9.13
CA LEU A 210 -2.29 22.74 -8.54
C LEU A 210 -2.10 22.70 -7.03
N SER A 211 -2.22 23.84 -6.35
CA SER A 211 -2.13 23.85 -4.88
C SER A 211 -3.23 22.94 -4.31
N SER A 212 -2.93 22.28 -3.18
CA SER A 212 -3.88 21.43 -2.44
C SER A 212 -5.18 22.15 -2.06
N VAL A 213 -5.23 23.49 -2.17
CA VAL A 213 -6.43 24.31 -1.98
C VAL A 213 -7.44 24.18 -3.14
N ASN A 214 -7.00 23.83 -4.35
CA ASN A 214 -7.86 23.75 -5.54
C ASN A 214 -8.07 22.32 -6.08
N ALA A 215 -7.47 21.29 -5.46
CA ALA A 215 -7.55 19.91 -5.95
C ALA A 215 -8.92 19.22 -5.76
N ASN A 216 -9.86 19.86 -5.06
CA ASN A 216 -11.24 19.37 -4.85
C ASN A 216 -12.29 20.05 -5.75
N ARG A 217 -11.88 20.75 -6.82
CA ARG A 217 -12.84 21.21 -7.83
C ARG A 217 -12.69 20.36 -9.08
N ASP A 218 -13.75 19.62 -9.39
CA ASP A 218 -13.99 18.92 -10.64
C ASP A 218 -14.10 19.90 -11.84
N GLU A 219 -13.07 20.71 -12.09
CA GLU A 219 -13.01 21.54 -13.29
C GLU A 219 -11.63 21.46 -13.97
N PRO A 220 -11.60 21.26 -15.31
CA PRO A 220 -10.37 21.18 -16.07
C PRO A 220 -9.75 22.57 -16.21
N GLY A 221 -8.74 22.86 -15.39
CA GLY A 221 -7.90 24.06 -15.52
C GLY A 221 -6.96 23.98 -16.72
N LEU A 222 -7.49 24.09 -17.93
CA LEU A 222 -6.74 24.41 -19.14
C LEU A 222 -6.43 25.92 -19.14
N THR A 223 -5.30 26.31 -18.54
CA THR A 223 -4.68 27.60 -18.87
C THR A 223 -3.81 27.41 -20.10
N LEU A 224 -4.45 27.57 -21.25
CA LEU A 224 -3.81 27.76 -22.55
C LEU A 224 -3.00 29.07 -22.49
N VAL A 225 -1.68 29.01 -22.28
CA VAL A 225 -0.83 30.18 -22.50
C VAL A 225 -0.63 30.32 -24.00
N SER A 226 -1.54 31.09 -24.61
CA SER A 226 -1.38 31.63 -25.95
C SER A 226 -0.46 32.84 -25.91
N HIS A 227 0.83 32.65 -26.22
CA HIS A 227 1.69 33.64 -26.87
C HIS A 227 2.66 32.82 -27.74
N GLY A 228 2.58 32.79 -29.06
CA GLY A 228 2.40 33.93 -29.95
C GLY A 228 3.75 34.62 -30.17
N GLN A 229 4.68 33.95 -30.84
CA GLN A 229 5.74 34.60 -31.62
C GLN A 229 6.38 33.63 -32.62
N THR A 230 5.90 33.69 -33.87
CA THR A 230 6.63 33.27 -35.07
C THR A 230 7.52 34.39 -35.58
N ASN A 231 8.71 34.01 -36.02
CA ASN A 231 9.60 34.66 -37.00
C ASN A 231 10.26 36.00 -36.64
N THR A 232 11.55 35.96 -36.28
CA THR A 232 12.67 36.17 -37.21
C THR A 232 13.99 35.70 -36.60
#